data_AF-A0A7C3TVE1-F1
#
_entry.id   AF-A0A7C3TVE1-F1
#
_cell.length_a   1.000
_cell.length_b   1.000
_cell.length_c   1.000
_cell.angle_alpha   90.00
_cell.angle_beta   90.00
_cell.angle_gamma   90.00
#
_symmetry.space_group_name_H-M   'P 1'
#
loop_
_entity.id
_entity.type
_entity.pdbx_description
1 polymer ?
#
loop_
_entity_poly.entity_id
_entity_poly.type
_entity_poly.pdbx_seq_one_letter_code
_entity_poly.pdbx_strand_id
1 'polypeptide(L)'
;MEDRSCKRCSVTRVNQLVRAYEKAHGNGDSGALRELREVVDRVKNRGYPEAVRLLHPGLEGPDLRSFCWNVSSFLEDEELKVIFSRISK
;
A
#
# COMPACT_ATOMS: atom_id res chain seq x y z
N MET A 1 -1.03 -23.47 16.50
CA MET A 1 0.19 -23.03 15.76
C MET A 1 -0.26 -22.00 14.75
N GLU A 2 -0.21 -20.75 15.22
CA GLU A 2 -0.39 -19.51 14.45
C GLU A 2 0.67 -19.38 13.33
N ASP A 3 0.40 -18.42 12.44
CA ASP A 3 1.23 -17.95 11.32
C ASP A 3 1.23 -18.76 10.02
N ARG A 4 0.01 -19.04 9.54
CA ARG A 4 -0.30 -18.95 8.10
C ARG A 4 -1.09 -17.68 7.81
N SER A 5 -0.68 -16.52 8.35
CA SER A 5 -1.04 -15.21 7.80
C SER A 5 -0.61 -15.24 6.33
N CYS A 6 -1.57 -15.56 5.48
CA CYS A 6 -1.35 -16.36 4.29
C CYS A 6 -0.44 -15.62 3.31
N LYS A 7 0.66 -16.23 2.84
CA LYS A 7 1.56 -15.62 1.81
C LYS A 7 0.77 -15.02 0.63
N ARG A 8 -0.39 -15.61 0.31
CA ARG A 8 -1.31 -15.16 -0.74
C ARG A 8 -2.03 -13.85 -0.38
N CYS A 9 -2.37 -13.63 0.89
CA CYS A 9 -2.86 -12.35 1.40
C CYS A 9 -1.78 -11.27 1.26
N SER A 10 -0.53 -11.56 1.67
CA SER A 10 0.60 -10.64 1.50
C SER A 10 0.79 -10.19 0.04
N VAL A 11 0.77 -11.13 -0.91
CA VAL A 11 0.89 -10.80 -2.36
C VAL A 11 -0.27 -9.92 -2.84
N THR A 12 -1.48 -10.17 -2.36
CA THR A 12 -2.66 -9.37 -2.73
C THR A 12 -2.52 -7.93 -2.24
N ARG A 13 -2.14 -7.75 -0.98
CA ARG A 13 -1.88 -6.44 -0.38
C ARG A 13 -0.81 -5.66 -1.13
N VAL A 14 0.30 -6.33 -1.45
CA VAL A 14 1.39 -5.71 -2.21
C VAL A 14 0.94 -5.30 -3.61
N ASN A 15 0.20 -6.15 -4.32
CA ASN A 15 -0.31 -5.81 -5.64
C ASN A 15 -1.27 -4.62 -5.59
N GLN A 16 -2.11 -4.50 -4.56
CA GLN A 16 -2.99 -3.33 -4.38
C GLN A 16 -2.19 -2.06 -4.14
N LEU A 17 -1.18 -2.10 -3.27
CA LEU A 17 -0.29 -0.98 -2.98
C LEU A 17 0.48 -0.51 -4.23
N VAL A 18 1.03 -1.46 -5.01
CA VAL A 18 1.73 -1.16 -6.26
C VAL A 18 0.79 -0.48 -7.25
N ARG A 19 -0.42 -1.02 -7.46
CA ARG A 19 -1.40 -0.43 -8.37
C ARG A 19 -1.86 0.97 -7.93
N ALA A 20 -2.04 1.18 -6.64
CA ALA A 20 -2.40 2.50 -6.11
C ALA A 20 -1.27 3.51 -6.35
N TYR A 21 -0.01 3.10 -6.14
CA TYR A 21 1.17 3.91 -6.44
C TYR A 21 1.26 4.29 -7.93
N GLU A 22 1.13 3.29 -8.81
CA GLU A 22 1.16 3.50 -10.26
C GLU A 22 0.02 4.42 -10.72
N LYS A 23 -1.19 4.28 -10.18
CA LYS A 23 -2.30 5.19 -10.48
C LYS A 23 -2.05 6.61 -10.01
N ALA A 24 -1.58 6.77 -8.78
CA ALA A 24 -1.35 8.08 -8.17
C ALA A 24 -0.27 8.87 -8.93
N HIS A 25 0.84 8.21 -9.28
CA HIS A 25 2.01 8.88 -9.85
C HIS A 25 2.13 8.76 -11.36
N GLY A 26 1.63 7.68 -11.96
CA GLY A 26 1.63 7.48 -13.42
C GLY A 26 0.47 8.18 -14.11
N ASN A 27 -0.74 8.11 -13.55
CA ASN A 27 -1.94 8.70 -14.14
C ASN A 27 -2.39 10.01 -13.48
N GLY A 28 -1.70 10.45 -12.42
CA GLY A 28 -2.08 11.64 -11.64
C GLY A 28 -3.40 11.47 -10.89
N ASP A 29 -3.80 10.23 -10.55
CA ASP A 29 -5.07 9.95 -9.89
C ASP A 29 -5.06 10.47 -8.44
N SER A 30 -5.77 11.58 -8.23
CA SER A 30 -5.89 12.22 -6.91
C SER A 30 -6.59 11.34 -5.86
N GLY A 31 -7.47 10.43 -6.29
CA GLY A 31 -8.13 9.46 -5.42
C GLY A 31 -7.13 8.42 -4.91
N ALA A 32 -6.34 7.84 -5.81
CA ALA A 32 -5.27 6.91 -5.46
C ALA A 32 -4.22 7.58 -4.55
N LEU A 33 -3.88 8.86 -4.80
CA LEU A 33 -2.96 9.59 -3.92
C LEU A 33 -3.56 9.79 -2.52
N ARG A 34 -4.87 10.02 -2.40
CA ARG A 34 -5.55 10.11 -1.10
C ARG A 34 -5.53 8.76 -0.37
N GLU A 35 -5.77 7.66 -1.07
CA GLU A 35 -5.70 6.31 -0.51
C GLU A 35 -4.28 5.99 0.00
N LEU A 36 -3.24 6.34 -0.76
CA LEU A 36 -1.86 6.20 -0.32
C LEU A 36 -1.56 7.04 0.93
N ARG A 37 -2.15 8.25 1.07
CA ARG A 37 -2.02 9.05 2.31
C ARG A 37 -2.63 8.34 3.51
N GLU A 38 -3.79 7.70 3.36
CA GLU A 38 -4.40 6.91 4.43
C GLU A 38 -3.52 5.72 4.82
N VAL A 39 -2.91 5.03 3.84
CA VAL A 39 -1.92 3.97 4.10
C VAL A 39 -0.72 4.52 4.87
N VAL A 40 -0.13 5.60 4.38
CA VAL A 40 1.05 6.23 4.99
C VAL A 40 0.77 6.63 6.43
N ASP A 41 -0.36 7.28 6.71
CA ASP A 41 -0.70 7.71 8.06
C ASP A 41 -0.74 6.54 9.05
N ARG A 42 -1.45 5.45 8.70
CA ARG A 42 -1.53 4.25 9.54
C ARG A 42 -0.18 3.61 9.77
N VAL A 43 0.61 3.45 8.71
CA VAL A 43 1.89 2.74 8.76
C VAL A 43 2.94 3.56 9.52
N LYS A 44 2.94 4.89 9.35
CA LYS A 44 3.79 5.80 10.14
C LYS A 44 3.47 5.70 11.63
N ASN A 45 2.20 5.71 11.99
CA ASN A 45 1.75 5.60 13.39
C ASN A 45 2.09 4.23 14.03
N ARG A 46 2.41 3.22 13.20
CA ARG A 46 2.83 1.88 13.63
C ARG A 46 4.35 1.68 13.64
N GLY A 47 5.13 2.73 13.41
CA GLY A 47 6.58 2.70 13.53
C GLY A 47 7.36 2.50 12.23
N TYR A 48 6.74 2.71 11.06
CA TYR A 48 7.45 2.73 9.77
C TYR A 48 7.31 4.10 9.09
N PRO A 49 8.04 5.13 9.57
CA PRO A 49 7.96 6.50 9.07
C PRO A 49 8.33 6.64 7.59
N GLU A 50 9.17 5.75 7.08
CA GLU A 50 9.64 5.70 5.70
C GLU A 50 8.49 5.51 4.71
N ALA A 51 7.33 5.00 5.14
CA ALA A 51 6.12 4.86 4.32
C ALA A 51 5.75 6.13 3.56
N VAL A 52 6.12 7.32 4.07
CA VAL A 52 5.94 8.62 3.38
C VAL A 52 6.47 8.62 1.95
N ARG A 53 7.45 7.78 1.62
CA ARG A 53 7.96 7.61 0.25
C ARG A 53 6.89 7.18 -0.76
N LEU A 54 5.79 6.54 -0.33
CA LEU A 54 4.65 6.25 -1.22
C LEU A 54 3.96 7.51 -1.77
N LEU A 55 4.13 8.66 -1.11
CA LEU A 55 3.54 9.94 -1.54
C LEU A 55 4.40 10.69 -2.56
N HIS A 56 5.58 10.18 -2.87
CA HIS A 56 6.50 10.80 -3.81
C HIS A 56 6.74 9.85 -5.00
N PRO A 57 6.78 10.39 -6.23
CA PRO A 57 7.17 9.59 -7.40
C PRO A 57 8.65 9.17 -7.30
N GLY A 58 9.05 8.15 -8.05
CA GLY A 58 10.44 7.70 -8.16
C GLY A 58 10.74 6.30 -7.59
N LEU A 59 9.74 5.55 -7.15
CA LEU A 59 9.87 4.11 -6.90
C LEU A 59 9.47 3.34 -8.16
N GLU A 60 10.32 2.43 -8.62
CA GLU A 60 10.08 1.68 -9.86
C GLU A 60 10.31 0.18 -9.68
N GLY A 61 9.60 -0.62 -10.47
CA GLY A 61 9.87 -2.04 -10.67
C GLY A 61 10.11 -2.85 -9.37
N PRO A 62 11.25 -3.55 -9.24
CA PRO A 62 11.56 -4.37 -8.06
C PRO A 62 11.63 -3.59 -6.75
N ASP A 63 12.07 -2.33 -6.78
CA ASP A 63 12.21 -1.49 -5.58
C ASP A 63 10.84 -1.08 -5.05
N LEU A 64 9.93 -0.67 -5.94
CA LEU A 64 8.54 -0.39 -5.57
C LEU A 64 7.89 -1.62 -4.92
N ARG A 65 8.04 -2.79 -5.54
CA ARG A 65 7.44 -4.04 -5.03
C ARG A 65 7.99 -4.43 -3.66
N SER A 66 9.29 -4.32 -3.47
CA SER A 66 9.96 -4.62 -2.19
C SER A 66 9.54 -3.63 -1.11
N PHE A 67 9.42 -2.35 -1.47
CA PHE A 67 8.94 -1.31 -0.56
C PHE A 67 7.47 -1.53 -0.15
N CYS A 68 6.59 -1.85 -1.11
CA CYS A 68 5.21 -2.22 -0.84
C CYS A 68 5.11 -3.48 0.02
N TRP A 69 6.03 -4.43 -0.11
CA TRP A 69 6.09 -5.61 0.78
C TRP A 69 6.34 -5.19 2.22
N ASN A 70 7.34 -4.34 2.48
CA ASN A 70 7.62 -3.82 3.82
C ASN A 70 6.41 -3.07 4.39
N VAL A 71 5.82 -2.15 3.62
CA VAL A 71 4.61 -1.41 4.03
C VAL A 71 3.47 -2.38 4.35
N SER A 72 3.25 -3.40 3.53
CA SER A 72 2.16 -4.37 3.73
C SER A 72 2.31 -5.20 5.01
N SER A 73 3.53 -5.31 5.55
CA SER A 73 3.77 -6.02 6.82
C SER A 73 3.16 -5.29 8.03
N PHE A 74 2.86 -3.99 7.89
CA PHE A 74 2.26 -3.16 8.92
C PHE A 74 0.74 -3.01 8.76
N LEU A 75 0.12 -3.72 7.81
CA LEU A 75 -1.28 -3.57 7.46
C LEU A 75 -2.01 -4.91 7.54
N GLU A 76 -3.28 -4.86 7.94
CA GLU A 76 -4.18 -5.99 7.86
C GLU A 76 -4.97 -5.99 6.54
N ASP A 77 -5.43 -7.16 6.11
CA ASP A 77 -6.19 -7.30 4.86
C ASP A 77 -7.51 -6.51 4.87
N GLU A 78 -8.17 -6.43 6.02
CA GLU A 78 -9.40 -5.65 6.18
C GLU A 78 -9.17 -4.15 6.01
N GLU A 79 -8.03 -3.64 6.47
CA GLU A 79 -7.68 -2.24 6.37
C GLU A 79 -7.48 -1.81 4.92
N LEU A 80 -6.77 -2.63 4.14
CA LEU A 80 -6.57 -2.36 2.72
C LEU A 80 -7.87 -2.49 1.92
N LYS A 81 -8.77 -3.41 2.32
CA LYS A 81 -10.13 -3.42 1.76
C LYS A 81 -10.84 -2.10 2.07
N VAL A 82 -10.82 -1.59 3.30
CA VAL A 82 -11.49 -0.33 3.63
C VAL A 82 -10.92 0.85 2.85
N ILE A 83 -9.59 0.93 2.74
CA ILE A 83 -8.91 2.03 2.03
C ILE A 83 -9.20 1.97 0.52
N PHE A 84 -9.04 0.80 -0.10
CA PHE A 84 -9.15 0.64 -1.55
C PHE A 84 -10.55 0.25 -2.07
N SER A 85 -11.52 -0.09 -1.19
CA SER A 85 -12.90 -0.40 -1.57
C SER A 85 -13.73 0.84 -1.89
N ARG A 86 -13.21 2.05 -1.65
CA ARG A 86 -13.94 3.29 -1.91
C ARG A 86 -14.17 3.57 -3.41
N ILE A 87 -13.69 2.70 -4.30
CA ILE A 87 -13.87 2.79 -5.76
C ILE A 87 -14.33 1.44 -6.35
N SER A 88 -15.55 1.01 -5.99
CA SER A 88 -16.33 0.07 -6.80
C SER A 88 -17.74 0.60 -7.07
N LYS A 89 -17.90 1.92 -7.13
CA LYS A 89 -19.11 2.58 -7.63
C LYS A 89 -18.75 3.51 -8.77
#